data_AF-A0A962JKX9-F1
#
_entry.id   AF-A0A962JKX9-F1
#
_cell.length_a   1.000
_cell.length_b   1.000
_cell.length_c   1.000
_cell.angle_alpha   90.00
_cell.angle_beta   90.00
_cell.angle_gamma   90.00
#
_symmetry.space_group_name_H-M   'P 1'
#
loop_
_entity.id
_entity.type
_entity.pdbx_description
1 polymer ?
#
loop_
_entity_poly.entity_id
_entity_poly.type
_entity_poly.pdbx_seq_one_letter_code
_entity_poly.pdbx_strand_id
1 'polypeptide(L)' 'MPLQNRVDPFGSFHSVNARGSYLGNRGILHNEQKQIVAPWRGKAWVTCLLVFEGIKRPVFSAGSYSELFFLD' A
#
# COMPACT_ATOMS: atom_id res chain seq x y z
N MET A 1 -0.40 2.45 -16.00
CA MET A 1 -1.25 1.44 -15.33
C MET A 1 -1.13 1.62 -13.83
N PRO A 2 -2.20 1.43 -13.04
CA PRO A 2 -2.13 1.55 -11.58
C PRO A 2 -1.21 0.48 -10.97
N LEU A 3 -0.54 0.81 -9.86
CA LEU A 3 0.23 -0.16 -9.08
C LEU A 3 -0.71 -1.16 -8.39
N GLN A 4 -0.20 -2.37 -8.11
CA GLN A 4 -0.91 -3.42 -7.39
C GLN A 4 -0.89 -3.17 -5.87
N ASN A 5 -1.45 -2.04 -5.45
CA ASN A 5 -1.36 -1.58 -4.07
C ASN A 5 -2.71 -1.20 -3.47
N ARG A 6 -3.82 -1.62 -4.09
CA ARG A 6 -5.15 -1.49 -3.50
C ARG A 6 -5.51 -2.79 -2.79
N VAL A 7 -6.03 -2.69 -1.58
CA VAL A 7 -6.30 -3.85 -0.75
C VAL A 7 -7.79 -3.95 -0.50
N ASP A 8 -8.38 -5.11 -0.78
CA ASP A 8 -9.77 -5.40 -0.41
C ASP A 8 -9.88 -5.87 1.06
N PRO A 9 -11.09 -5.93 1.64
CA PRO A 9 -11.29 -6.43 3.00
C PRO A 9 -10.71 -7.83 3.29
N PHE A 10 -10.45 -8.63 2.26
CA PHE A 10 -9.88 -9.97 2.38
C PHE A 10 -8.34 -9.98 2.32
N GLY A 11 -7.72 -8.81 2.11
CA GLY A 11 -6.27 -8.64 2.05
C GLY A 11 -5.66 -8.88 0.68
N SER A 12 -6.46 -8.96 -0.39
CA SER A 12 -5.96 -9.18 -1.75
C SER A 12 -5.53 -7.87 -2.40
N PHE A 13 -4.45 -7.93 -3.19
CA PHE A 13 -3.88 -6.76 -3.86
C PHE A 13 -4.40 -6.58 -5.30
N HIS A 14 -4.85 -5.37 -5.62
CA HIS A 14 -5.49 -5.01 -6.87
C HIS A 14 -4.77 -3.86 -7.58
N SER A 15 -4.67 -3.95 -8.90
CA SER A 15 -4.16 -2.87 -9.79
C SER A 15 -5.32 -2.09 -10.37
N VAL A 16 -5.98 -1.28 -9.54
CA VAL A 16 -7.15 -0.45 -9.94
C VAL A 16 -6.91 1.03 -9.66
N ASN A 17 -7.63 1.90 -10.37
CA ASN A 17 -7.49 3.36 -10.23
C ASN A 17 -8.20 3.94 -9.00
N ALA A 18 -8.87 3.10 -8.20
CA ALA A 18 -9.52 3.54 -6.96
C ALA A 18 -8.51 4.23 -6.03
N ARG A 19 -8.92 5.33 -5.40
CA ARG A 19 -8.05 6.08 -4.48
C ARG A 19 -7.83 5.32 -3.16
N GLY A 20 -8.86 4.63 -2.69
CA GLY A 20 -8.94 4.03 -1.36
C GLY A 20 -9.41 5.01 -0.28
N SER A 21 -9.86 4.48 0.85
CA SER A 21 -10.35 5.22 2.03
C SER A 21 -9.24 5.49 3.03
N TYR A 22 -8.31 4.56 3.18
CA TYR A 22 -7.19 4.62 4.14
C TYR A 22 -5.87 4.27 3.49
N LEU A 23 -4.80 4.76 4.10
CA LEU A 23 -3.45 4.25 3.85
C LEU A 23 -3.19 3.10 4.82
N GLY A 24 -2.52 2.06 4.35
CA GLY A 24 -2.14 0.90 5.11
C GLY A 24 -0.71 0.48 4.84
N ASN A 25 -0.20 -0.38 5.72
CA ASN A 25 1.16 -0.90 5.65
C ASN A 25 1.19 -2.33 6.24
N ARG A 26 1.97 -3.21 5.60
CA ARG A 26 2.24 -4.57 6.08
C ARG A 26 3.71 -5.00 5.91
N GLY A 27 4.60 -4.01 5.84
CA GLY A 27 6.04 -4.11 5.62
C GLY A 27 6.50 -3.58 4.26
N ILE A 28 7.74 -3.92 3.90
CA ILE A 28 8.31 -3.70 2.56
C ILE A 28 7.98 -4.92 1.70
N LEU A 29 6.99 -4.76 0.84
CA LEU A 29 6.41 -5.81 -0.01
C LEU A 29 6.79 -5.67 -1.48
N HIS A 30 7.26 -4.48 -1.89
CA HIS A 30 7.61 -4.21 -3.28
C HIS A 30 9.10 -4.44 -3.56
N ASN A 31 9.42 -4.76 -4.81
CA ASN A 31 10.79 -4.71 -5.35
C ASN A 31 11.09 -3.32 -5.96
N GLU A 32 12.31 -3.14 -6.47
CA GLU A 32 12.76 -1.89 -7.11
C GLU A 32 11.91 -1.50 -8.33
N GLN A 33 11.27 -2.48 -8.98
CA GLN A 33 10.35 -2.30 -10.11
C GLN A 33 8.91 -2.01 -9.68
N LYS A 34 8.67 -1.76 -8.38
CA LYS A 34 7.35 -1.47 -7.77
C LYS A 34 6.34 -2.60 -7.90
N GLN A 35 6.80 -3.85 -7.96
CA GLN A 35 5.97 -5.05 -8.00
C GLN A 35 5.88 -5.66 -6.61
N ILE A 36 4.68 -6.09 -6.18
CA ILE A 36 4.50 -6.82 -4.92
C ILE A 36 5.11 -8.22 -5.06
N VAL A 37 6.03 -8.56 -4.17
CA VAL A 37 6.75 -9.85 -4.13
C VAL A 37 6.49 -10.66 -2.86
N ALA A 38 5.72 -10.11 -1.92
CA ALA A 38 5.35 -10.78 -0.69
C ALA A 38 3.98 -10.29 -0.21
N PRO A 39 3.16 -11.15 0.40
CA PRO A 39 1.84 -10.75 0.89
C PRO A 39 1.91 -9.98 2.21
N TRP A 40 2.96 -10.21 3.02
CA TRP A 40 3.27 -9.44 4.23
C TRP A 40 4.72 -9.68 4.69
N ARG A 41 5.29 -8.73 5.44
CA ARG A 41 6.48 -8.96 6.30
C ARG A 41 6.11 -9.05 7.78
N GLY A 42 5.04 -8.38 8.19
CA GLY A 42 4.45 -8.49 9.53
C GLY A 42 3.00 -8.97 9.44
N LYS A 43 2.54 -9.78 10.41
CA LYS A 43 1.16 -10.29 10.36
C LYS A 43 0.10 -9.20 10.58
N ALA A 44 0.42 -8.19 11.40
CA ALA A 44 -0.47 -7.09 11.72
C ALA A 44 -0.63 -6.10 10.57
N TRP A 45 -1.82 -5.53 10.45
CA TRP A 45 -2.08 -4.35 9.62
C TRP A 45 -1.84 -3.09 10.43
N VAL A 46 -1.24 -2.09 9.78
CA VAL A 46 -1.22 -0.72 10.27
C VAL A 46 -2.10 0.10 9.32
N THR A 47 -2.97 0.94 9.87
CA THR A 47 -3.79 1.88 9.10
C THR A 47 -3.49 3.32 9.50
N CYS A 48 -3.58 4.22 8.54
CA CYS A 48 -3.33 5.65 8.70
C CYS A 48 -4.34 6.45 7.86
N LEU A 49 -4.49 7.72 8.20
CA LEU A 49 -5.24 8.67 7.38
C LEU A 49 -4.61 8.78 5.99
N LEU A 50 -5.46 8.84 4.96
CA LEU A 50 -5.04 9.00 3.58
C LEU A 50 -4.39 10.37 3.31
N VAL A 51 -4.78 11.38 4.08
CA VAL A 51 -4.21 12.73 4.06
C VAL A 51 -3.91 13.10 5.51
N PHE A 52 -2.65 13.43 5.79
CA PHE A 52 -2.19 13.82 7.11
C PHE A 52 -1.24 15.00 6.98
N GLU A 53 -1.58 16.15 7.57
CA GLU A 53 -0.71 17.34 7.67
C GLU A 53 -0.04 17.77 6.35
N GLY A 54 -0.71 17.58 5.21
CA GLY A 54 -0.16 17.91 3.88
C GLY A 54 1.04 17.06 3.43
N ILE A 55 1.41 16.02 4.17
CA ILE A 55 2.54 15.15 3.86
C ILE A 55 2.29 14.40 2.54
N LYS A 56 3.29 14.46 1.65
CA LYS A 56 3.31 13.72 0.39
C LYS A 56 4.55 12.86 0.32
N ARG A 57 4.42 11.65 -0.21
CA ARG A 57 5.54 10.73 -0.40
C ARG A 57 5.41 9.96 -1.71
N PRO A 58 6.53 9.58 -2.35
CA PRO A 58 6.49 8.70 -3.51
C PRO A 58 6.06 7.29 -3.07
N VAL A 59 5.05 6.74 -3.75
CA VAL A 59 4.59 5.37 -3.50
C VAL A 59 5.68 4.38 -3.93
N PHE A 60 5.92 3.41 -3.04
CA PHE A 60 6.90 2.33 -3.20
C PHE A 60 8.32 2.89 -3.41
N SER A 61 8.74 3.73 -2.47
CA SER A 61 10.11 4.22 -2.43
C SER A 61 11.05 3.11 -1.94
N ALA A 62 12.24 3.01 -2.54
CA ALA A 62 13.21 1.98 -2.19
C ALA A 62 13.56 2.04 -0.68
N GLY A 63 13.58 0.87 -0.03
CA GLY A 63 13.88 0.76 1.40
C GLY A 63 12.80 1.31 2.34
N SER A 64 11.64 1.74 1.83
CA SER A 64 10.51 2.17 2.65
C SER A 64 9.39 1.14 2.68
N TYR A 65 8.50 1.25 3.66
CA TYR A 65 7.28 0.45 3.68
C TYR A 65 6.47 0.65 2.39
N SER A 66 5.64 -0.35 2.07
CA SER A 66 4.75 -0.30 0.92
C SER A 66 3.46 0.41 1.27
N GLU A 67 3.17 1.53 0.61
CA GLU A 67 1.90 2.23 0.71
C GLU A 67 0.76 1.40 0.09
N LEU A 68 -0.10 0.85 0.94
CA LEU A 68 -1.27 0.07 0.56
C LEU A 68 -2.52 0.92 0.74
N PHE A 69 -3.47 0.89 -0.20
CA PHE A 69 -4.65 1.76 -0.19
C PHE A 69 -5.90 0.90 -0.04
N PHE A 70 -6.58 1.00 1.08
CA PHE A 70 -7.71 0.11 1.39
C PHE A 70 -8.94 0.57 0.63
N LEU A 71 -9.66 -0.37 0.03
CA LEU A 71 -10.86 -0.09 -0.76
C LEU A 71 -12.09 0.19 0.11
N ASP A 72 -12.00 -0.09 1.40
CA ASP A 72 -12.97 0.16 2.46
C ASP A 72 -12.37 0.92 3.64
#